data_AF-A0A841GTW0-F1
#
_entry.id   AF-A0A841GTW0-F1
#
_cell.length_a   1.000
_cell.length_b   1.000
_cell.length_c   1.000
_cell.angle_alpha   90.00
_cell.angle_beta   90.00
_cell.angle_gamma   90.00
#
_symmetry.space_group_name_H-M   'P 1'
#
loop_
_entity.id
_entity.type
_entity.pdbx_description
1 polymer ?
#
loop_
_entity_poly.entity_id
_entity_poly.type
_entity_poly.pdbx_seq_one_letter_code
_entity_poly.pdbx_strand_id
1 'polypeptide(L)'
;MRIFVSYTLRDNVLDRATLVALDSYLREFGDPYIDLLHNPGEDHQRHVLTMLRSASLVLAIVTPKYDRSEWVKLELALAHQHQIPIMSVDAPRGITGAALSALFVSEECTAGILTPSP
;
A
#
# COMPACT_ATOMS: atom_id res chain seq x y z
N MET A 1 9.61 -1.34 11.19
CA MET A 1 8.19 -0.92 11.14
C MET A 1 7.46 -1.86 10.20
N ARG A 2 6.31 -2.43 10.56
CA ARG A 2 5.57 -3.31 9.63
C ARG A 2 4.60 -2.50 8.80
N ILE A 3 4.65 -2.68 7.48
CA ILE A 3 3.82 -1.96 6.51
C ILE A 3 2.88 -2.96 5.86
N PHE A 4 1.58 -2.84 6.10
CA PHE A 4 0.59 -3.66 5.42
C PHE A 4 0.18 -2.99 4.11
N VAL A 5 0.36 -3.66 2.98
CA VAL A 5 0.00 -3.09 1.67
C VAL A 5 -1.38 -3.61 1.27
N SER A 6 -2.35 -2.70 1.25
CA SER A 6 -3.70 -2.96 0.76
C SER A 6 -3.79 -2.54 -0.71
N TYR A 7 -4.31 -3.43 -1.56
CA TYR A 7 -4.43 -3.20 -2.99
C TYR A 7 -5.53 -4.08 -3.60
N THR A 8 -5.79 -3.90 -4.90
CA THR A 8 -6.71 -4.76 -5.66
C THR A 8 -6.12 -5.11 -7.02
N LEU A 9 -6.41 -6.31 -7.52
CA LEU A 9 -6.08 -6.73 -8.89
C LEU A 9 -7.31 -6.64 -9.83
N ARG A 10 -8.47 -6.20 -9.33
CA ARG A 10 -9.77 -6.28 -10.05
C ARG A 10 -9.87 -5.42 -11.31
N ASP A 11 -9.00 -4.43 -11.46
CA ASP A 11 -8.98 -3.50 -12.61
C ASP A 11 -7.73 -3.63 -13.47
N ASN A 12 -6.86 -4.62 -13.20
CA ASN A 12 -5.60 -4.85 -13.91
C ASN A 12 -4.67 -3.61 -13.96
N VAL A 13 -4.85 -2.67 -13.03
CA VAL A 13 -3.97 -1.50 -12.91
C VAL A 13 -2.64 -1.87 -12.25
N LEU A 14 -2.69 -2.85 -11.35
CA LEU A 14 -1.53 -3.44 -10.69
C LEU A 14 -1.30 -4.84 -11.23
N ASP A 15 -0.04 -5.19 -11.42
CA ASP A 15 0.40 -6.53 -11.72
C ASP A 15 1.40 -7.03 -10.67
N ARG A 16 1.78 -8.30 -10.77
CA ARG A 16 2.72 -8.91 -9.84
C ARG A 16 4.11 -8.24 -9.89
N ALA A 17 4.56 -7.77 -11.05
CA ALA A 17 5.87 -7.14 -11.18
C ALA A 17 5.90 -5.78 -10.46
N THR A 18 4.82 -5.01 -10.56
CA THR A 18 4.59 -3.76 -9.82
C THR A 18 4.58 -4.00 -8.32
N LEU A 19 3.94 -5.07 -7.84
CA LEU A 19 3.97 -5.43 -6.41
C LEU A 19 5.36 -5.84 -5.92
N VAL A 20 6.14 -6.55 -6.73
CA VAL A 20 7.53 -6.92 -6.38
C VAL A 20 8.44 -5.69 -6.34
N ALA A 21 8.27 -4.75 -7.26
CA ALA A 21 8.99 -3.48 -7.24
C ALA A 21 8.62 -2.66 -6.00
N LEU A 22 7.33 -2.60 -5.66
CA LEU A 22 6.84 -1.94 -4.45
C LEU A 22 7.40 -2.59 -3.18
N ASP A 23 7.40 -3.92 -3.09
CA ASP A 23 7.99 -4.66 -1.98
C ASP A 23 9.47 -4.27 -1.78
N SER A 24 10.23 -4.27 -2.87
CA SER A 24 11.66 -3.95 -2.85
C SER A 24 11.92 -2.53 -2.38
N TYR A 25 11.12 -1.57 -2.87
CA TYR A 25 11.21 -0.16 -2.45
C TYR A 25 10.83 0.03 -0.97
N LEU A 26 9.71 -0.58 -0.53
CA LEU A 26 9.23 -0.42 0.86
C LEU A 26 10.16 -1.07 1.89
N ARG A 27 10.99 -2.05 1.51
CA ARG A 27 12.00 -2.65 2.39
C ARG A 27 13.06 -1.66 2.86
N GLU A 28 13.25 -0.54 2.16
CA GLU A 28 14.13 0.54 2.61
C GLU A 28 13.56 1.29 3.83
N PHE A 29 12.24 1.25 4.02
CA PHE A 29 11.51 1.99 5.07
C PHE A 29 10.95 1.07 6.17
N GLY A 30 10.83 -0.23 5.92
CA GLY A 30 10.26 -1.17 6.86
C GLY A 30 10.17 -2.62 6.38
N ASP A 31 9.24 -3.36 6.98
CA ASP A 31 8.91 -4.75 6.69
C ASP A 31 7.55 -4.80 5.99
N PRO A 32 7.50 -4.72 4.65
CA PRO A 32 6.26 -4.77 3.89
C PRO A 32 5.62 -6.16 3.91
N TYR A 33 4.29 -6.18 4.03
CA TYR A 33 3.47 -7.35 3.84
C TYR A 33 2.51 -7.12 2.67
N ILE A 34 2.69 -7.90 1.61
CA ILE A 34 1.82 -7.96 0.43
C ILE A 34 1.27 -9.38 0.35
N ASP A 35 -0.05 -9.56 0.50
CA ASP A 35 -0.66 -10.89 0.59
C ASP A 35 -0.32 -11.81 -0.60
N LEU A 36 -0.38 -11.32 -1.85
CA LEU A 36 -0.05 -12.11 -3.04
C LEU A 36 1.41 -12.58 -3.08
N LEU A 37 2.33 -11.86 -2.42
CA LEU A 37 3.75 -12.22 -2.42
C LEU A 37 4.16 -13.03 -1.19
N HIS A 38 3.50 -12.79 -0.05
CA HIS A 38 3.94 -13.27 1.26
C HIS A 38 2.99 -14.27 1.92
N ASN A 39 1.84 -14.57 1.32
CA ASN A 39 0.84 -15.50 1.88
C ASN A 39 0.67 -16.78 1.03
N PRO A 40 1.53 -17.79 1.19
CA PRO A 40 1.47 -19.02 0.38
C PRO A 40 0.57 -20.14 0.97
N GLY A 41 -0.10 -19.95 2.11
CA GLY A 41 -0.72 -21.04 2.90
C GLY A 41 -2.25 -21.15 2.82
N GLU A 42 -2.84 -22.32 3.08
CA GLU A 42 -4.28 -22.60 2.87
C GLU A 42 -5.27 -21.67 3.61
N ASP A 43 -4.94 -21.12 4.78
CA ASP A 43 -5.79 -20.19 5.53
C ASP A 43 -5.44 -18.71 5.25
N HIS A 44 -5.61 -18.33 3.98
CA HIS A 44 -5.19 -17.02 3.47
C HIS A 44 -5.77 -15.85 4.27
N GLN A 45 -7.08 -15.88 4.56
CA GLN A 45 -7.78 -14.75 5.16
C GLN A 45 -7.35 -14.52 6.61
N ARG A 46 -7.24 -15.58 7.41
CA ARG A 46 -6.81 -15.45 8.81
C ARG A 46 -5.39 -14.93 8.91
N HIS A 47 -4.50 -15.35 8.01
CA HIS A 47 -3.13 -14.85 7.97
C HIS A 47 -3.08 -13.35 7.64
N VAL A 48 -3.80 -12.90 6.61
CA VAL A 48 -3.89 -11.48 6.24
C VAL A 48 -4.38 -10.62 7.42
N LEU A 49 -5.45 -11.04 8.09
CA LEU A 49 -5.99 -10.32 9.25
C LEU A 49 -5.00 -10.24 10.41
N THR A 50 -4.23 -11.30 10.64
CA THR A 50 -3.18 -11.33 11.67
C THR A 50 -2.06 -10.35 11.32
N MET A 51 -1.64 -10.33 10.05
CA MET A 51 -0.59 -9.43 9.58
C MET A 51 -1.04 -7.96 9.64
N LEU A 52 -2.28 -7.67 9.25
CA LEU A 52 -2.88 -6.33 9.36
C LEU A 52 -2.88 -5.82 10.80
N ARG A 53 -3.30 -6.64 11.76
CA ARG A 53 -3.31 -6.25 13.19
C ARG A 53 -1.92 -5.99 13.77
N SER A 54 -0.89 -6.60 13.20
CA SER A 54 0.50 -6.38 13.59
C SER A 54 1.17 -5.21 12.87
N ALA A 55 0.46 -4.57 11.93
CA ALA A 55 1.00 -3.49 11.12
C ALA A 55 1.10 -2.19 11.93
N SER A 56 2.15 -1.44 11.67
CA SER A 56 2.33 -0.08 12.20
C SER A 56 1.77 0.97 11.24
N LEU A 57 1.57 0.60 9.97
CA LEU A 57 1.07 1.44 8.90
C LEU A 57 0.32 0.56 7.90
N VAL A 58 -0.81 1.05 7.39
CA VAL A 58 -1.46 0.52 6.19
C VAL A 58 -1.15 1.45 5.02
N LEU A 59 -0.56 0.92 3.95
CA LEU A 59 -0.38 1.61 2.68
C LEU A 59 -1.46 1.13 1.70
N ALA A 60 -2.40 2.00 1.36
CA ALA A 60 -3.47 1.76 0.41
C ALA A 60 -3.06 2.20 -0.98
N ILE A 61 -2.95 1.26 -1.93
CA ILE A 61 -2.73 1.56 -3.34
C ILE A 61 -4.09 1.71 -4.02
N VAL A 62 -4.54 2.95 -4.16
CA VAL A 62 -5.90 3.29 -4.58
C VAL A 62 -5.99 3.29 -6.10
N THR A 63 -6.59 2.24 -6.65
CA THR A 63 -6.97 2.15 -8.07
C THR A 63 -8.45 2.49 -8.26
N PRO A 64 -8.94 2.72 -9.51
CA PRO A 64 -10.33 3.09 -9.76
C PRO A 64 -11.40 2.10 -9.26
N LYS A 65 -11.06 0.84 -8.98
CA LYS A 65 -11.96 -0.15 -8.38
C LYS A 65 -11.55 -0.60 -6.98
N TYR A 66 -10.65 0.13 -6.30
CA TYR A 66 -10.16 -0.20 -4.97
C TYR A 66 -11.30 -0.30 -3.94
N ASP A 67 -12.17 0.70 -3.91
CA ASP A 67 -13.35 0.78 -3.02
C ASP A 67 -14.45 -0.25 -3.32
N ARG A 68 -14.40 -0.92 -4.48
CA ARG A 68 -15.37 -1.96 -4.87
C ARG A 68 -15.04 -3.33 -4.30
N SER A 69 -13.89 -3.49 -3.64
CA SER A 69 -13.51 -4.74 -3.00
C SER A 69 -14.04 -4.78 -1.57
N GLU A 70 -14.97 -5.69 -1.29
CA GLU A 70 -15.46 -5.93 0.08
C GLU A 70 -14.32 -6.33 1.04
N TRP A 71 -13.28 -6.97 0.52
CA TRP A 71 -12.09 -7.31 1.29
C TRP A 71 -11.30 -6.06 1.71
N VAL A 72 -11.10 -5.12 0.79
CA VAL A 72 -10.43 -3.84 1.10
C VAL A 72 -11.24 -3.05 2.14
N LYS A 73 -12.56 -3.03 2.03
CA LYS A 73 -13.42 -2.36 3.03
C LYS A 73 -13.23 -2.97 4.43
N LEU A 74 -13.16 -4.30 4.52
CA LEU A 74 -12.90 -5.00 5.78
C LEU A 74 -11.53 -4.63 6.35
N GLU A 75 -10.49 -4.62 5.53
CA GLU A 75 -9.12 -4.26 5.93
C GLU A 75 -9.05 -2.83 6.47
N LEU A 76 -9.65 -1.86 5.77
CA LEU A 76 -9.70 -0.47 6.20
C LEU A 76 -10.50 -0.30 7.50
N ALA A 77 -11.64 -0.97 7.63
CA ALA A 77 -12.44 -0.94 8.85
C ALA A 77 -11.65 -1.47 10.06
N LEU A 78 -10.89 -2.54 9.88
CA LEU A 78 -10.02 -3.10 10.92
C LEU A 78 -8.86 -2.16 11.27
N ALA A 79 -8.23 -1.56 10.26
CA ALA A 79 -7.16 -0.58 10.48
C ALA A 79 -7.66 0.61 11.31
N HIS A 80 -8.86 1.13 10.99
CA HIS A 80 -9.52 2.16 11.78
C HIS A 80 -9.83 1.70 13.21
N GLN A 81 -10.40 0.49 13.37
CA GLN A 81 -10.72 -0.07 14.69
C GLN A 81 -9.47 -0.20 15.57
N HIS A 82 -8.33 -0.55 14.97
CA HIS A 82 -7.05 -0.72 15.67
C HIS A 82 -6.20 0.56 15.71
N GLN A 83 -6.74 1.69 15.24
CA GLN A 83 -6.05 2.98 15.18
C GLN A 83 -4.71 2.92 14.42
N ILE A 84 -4.63 2.03 13.43
CA ILE A 84 -3.46 1.91 12.56
C ILE A 84 -3.55 3.05 11.53
N PRO A 85 -2.50 3.88 11.38
CA PRO A 85 -2.51 4.95 10.39
C PRO A 85 -2.62 4.36 8.98
N ILE A 86 -3.39 5.03 8.12
CA ILE A 86 -3.59 4.65 6.72
C ILE A 86 -3.02 5.77 5.85
N MET A 87 -2.09 5.43 4.97
CA MET A 87 -1.57 6.30 3.92
C MET A 87 -2.07 5.78 2.57
N SER A 88 -2.58 6.66 1.72
CA SER A 88 -3.07 6.31 0.40
C SER A 88 -2.17 6.87 -0.69
N VAL A 89 -1.90 6.06 -1.71
CA VAL A 89 -1.22 6.46 -2.95
C VAL A 89 -2.16 6.15 -4.11
N ASP A 90 -2.48 7.16 -4.91
CA ASP A 90 -3.34 7.00 -6.08
C ASP A 90 -2.57 6.34 -7.23
N ALA A 91 -3.18 5.29 -7.79
CA ALA A 91 -2.73 4.59 -8.98
C ALA A 91 -3.83 4.65 -10.06
N PRO A 92 -4.01 5.81 -10.73
CA PRO A 92 -5.17 6.03 -11.60
C PRO A 92 -5.11 5.30 -12.95
N ARG A 93 -3.93 4.86 -13.41
CA ARG A 93 -3.71 4.17 -14.70
C ARG A 93 -2.54 3.20 -14.57
N GLY A 94 -2.55 2.10 -15.34
CA GLY A 94 -1.58 1.01 -15.27
C GLY A 94 -0.16 1.47 -14.92
N ILE A 95 0.28 1.15 -13.71
CA ILE A 95 1.61 1.51 -13.22
C ILE A 95 2.48 0.28 -13.33
N THR A 96 3.55 0.35 -14.10
CA THR A 96 4.58 -0.69 -14.16
C THR A 96 5.59 -0.49 -13.04
N GLY A 97 6.33 -1.53 -12.66
CA GLY A 97 7.39 -1.42 -11.66
C GLY A 97 8.39 -0.28 -11.93
N ALA A 98 8.69 0.00 -13.20
CA ALA A 98 9.56 1.11 -13.60
C ALA A 98 8.93 2.50 -13.34
N ALA A 99 7.61 2.63 -13.49
CA ALA A 99 6.89 3.87 -13.21
C ALA A 99 6.74 4.14 -11.71
N LEU A 100 6.62 3.10 -10.87
CA LEU A 100 6.68 3.25 -9.40
C LEU A 100 8.02 3.81 -8.95
N SER A 101 9.14 3.26 -9.47
CA SER A 101 10.47 3.80 -9.16
C SER A 101 10.56 5.29 -9.51
N ALA A 102 9.98 5.73 -10.63
CA ALA A 102 9.96 7.14 -11.00
C ALA A 102 9.07 8.00 -10.08
N LEU A 103 7.89 7.52 -9.69
CA LEU A 103 6.99 8.21 -8.75
C LEU A 103 7.65 8.41 -7.38
N PHE A 104 8.40 7.42 -6.91
CA PHE A 104 9.07 7.47 -5.61
C PHE A 104 10.45 8.15 -5.63
N VAL A 105 11.10 8.26 -6.79
CA VAL A 105 12.32 9.07 -6.97
C VAL A 105 11.99 10.56 -7.17
N SER A 106 10.75 10.90 -7.56
CA SER A 106 10.34 12.28 -7.81
C SER A 106 10.03 13.10 -6.55
N GLU A 107 10.08 12.51 -5.35
CA GLU A 107 10.00 13.27 -4.09
C GLU A 107 11.38 13.79 -3.64
N GLU A 108 12.04 14.57 -4.51
CA GLU A 108 12.77 15.72 -3.98
C GLU A 108 11.72 16.67 -3.39
N CYS A 109 11.50 16.51 -2.09
CA CYS A 109 10.72 17.38 -1.22
C CYS A 109 10.83 18.84 -1.67
N THR A 110 9.79 19.35 -2.35
CA THR A 110 9.52 20.78 -2.27
C THR A 110 8.88 21.03 -0.91
N ALA A 111 9.71 21.06 0.13
CA ALA A 111 9.35 21.64 1.39
C ALA A 111 9.06 23.12 1.13
N GLY A 112 7.80 23.43 0.85
CA GLY A 112 7.28 24.78 0.83
C GLY A 112 7.40 25.35 2.24
N ILE A 113 8.54 25.96 2.55
CA ILE A 113 8.69 26.86 3.68
C ILE A 113 7.76 28.05 3.38
N LEU A 114 6.55 28.01 3.93
CA LEU A 114 5.76 29.22 4.12
C LEU A 114 6.52 30.07 5.14
N THR A 115 7.37 30.96 4.65
CA THR A 115 7.87 32.08 5.46
C THR A 115 6.69 32.97 5.81
N PRO A 116 6.53 33.43 7.06
CA PRO A 116 5.65 34.55 7.33
C PRO A 116 6.28 35.81 6.70
N SER A 117 5.54 36.43 5.77
CA SER A 117 5.85 37.76 5.22
C SER A 117 5.62 38.86 6.29
N PRO A 118 6.24 40.04 6.10
CA PRO A 118 6.83 40.85 7.17
C PRO A 118 5.86 41.58 8.10
#